data_AF-A0A947A765-F1
#
_entry.id   AF-A0A947A765-F1
#
_cell.length_a   1.000
_cell.length_b   1.000
_cell.length_c   1.000
_cell.angle_alpha   90.00
_cell.angle_beta   90.00
_cell.angle_gamma   90.00
#
_symmetry.space_group_name_H-M   'P 1'
#
loop_
_entity.id
_entity.type
_entity.pdbx_description
1 polymer ?
#
loop_
_entity_poly.entity_id
_entity_poly.type
_entity_poly.pdbx_seq_one_letter_code
_entity_poly.pdbx_strand_id
1 'polypeptide(L)'
;YGLQSWKYLFGRGKTADLVYKLLFIVFVVIGASASMGAVFAFSDAMILALVFPNMIGLMLLFPKVREEMSKYLQAIKNTVK
;
A
#
# COMPACT_ATOMS: atom_id res chain seq x y z
N TYR A 1 -7.64 -1.19 0.15
CA TYR A 1 -6.26 -0.92 0.59
C TYR A 1 -6.18 0.11 1.72
N GLY A 2 -6.68 1.35 1.55
CA GLY A 2 -6.58 2.38 2.59
C GLY A 2 -7.18 2.02 3.95
N LEU A 3 -8.36 1.39 4.01
CA LEU A 3 -8.95 0.93 5.29
C LEU A 3 -8.09 -0.14 5.97
N GLN A 4 -7.40 -0.99 5.19
CA GLN A 4 -6.51 -2.02 5.74
C GLN A 4 -5.26 -1.38 6.35
N SER A 5 -4.68 -0.37 5.67
CA SER A 5 -3.59 0.44 6.20
C SER A 5 -4.01 1.20 7.47
N TRP A 6 -5.22 1.75 7.49
CA TRP A 6 -5.78 2.41 8.67
C TRP A 6 -5.95 1.43 9.85
N LYS A 7 -6.46 0.23 9.59
CA LYS A 7 -6.57 -0.85 10.59
C LYS A 7 -5.21 -1.31 11.10
N TYR A 8 -4.18 -1.28 10.26
CA TYR A 8 -2.81 -1.60 10.67
C TYR A 8 -2.26 -0.55 11.64
N LEU A 9 -2.53 0.73 11.42
CA LEU A 9 -2.05 1.83 12.26
C LEU A 9 -2.87 2.04 13.55
N PHE A 10 -4.20 1.95 13.48
CA PHE A 10 -5.11 2.33 14.57
C PHE A 10 -5.89 1.15 15.17
N GLY A 11 -5.66 -0.07 14.68
CA GLY A 11 -6.31 -1.29 15.17
C GLY A 11 -7.66 -1.60 14.51
N ARG A 12 -8.23 -2.77 14.86
CA ARG A 12 -9.44 -3.34 14.24
C ARG A 12 -10.73 -3.03 15.01
N GLY A 13 -10.89 -1.79 15.46
CA GLY A 13 -12.08 -1.35 16.20
C GLY A 13 -13.20 -0.83 15.28
N LYS A 14 -14.47 -1.00 15.69
CA LYS A 14 -15.63 -0.45 14.96
C LYS A 14 -15.55 1.08 14.83
N THR A 15 -15.01 1.76 15.84
CA THR A 15 -14.80 3.21 15.85
C THR A 15 -13.77 3.65 14.81
N ALA A 16 -12.65 2.93 14.69
CA ALA A 16 -11.61 3.24 13.71
C ALA A 16 -12.14 3.10 12.27
N ASP A 17 -12.95 2.08 12.01
CA ASP A 17 -13.60 1.87 10.70
C ASP A 17 -14.58 2.99 10.37
N LEU A 18 -15.36 3.45 11.34
CA LEU A 18 -16.32 4.52 11.15
C LEU A 18 -15.61 5.86 10.86
N VAL A 19 -14.56 6.18 11.62
CA VAL A 19 -13.75 7.40 11.42
C VAL A 19 -13.12 7.40 10.03
N TYR A 20 -12.55 6.28 9.59
CA TYR A 20 -12.00 6.18 8.23
C TYR A 20 -13.06 6.45 7.16
N LYS A 21 -14.25 5.86 7.30
CA LYS A 21 -15.35 6.05 6.34
C LYS A 21 -15.83 7.50 6.31
N LEU A 22 -15.95 8.15 7.46
CA LEU A 22 -16.32 9.56 7.55
C LEU A 22 -15.28 10.46 6.87
N LEU A 23 -14.00 10.26 7.17
CA LEU A 23 -12.91 11.00 6.52
C LEU A 23 -12.94 10.78 5.00
N PHE A 24 -13.13 9.54 4.56
CA PHE A 24 -13.20 9.21 3.14
C PHE A 24 -14.29 10.01 2.42
N ILE A 25 -15.51 10.06 2.98
CA ILE A 25 -16.62 10.81 2.39
C ILE A 25 -16.33 12.32 2.36
N VAL A 26 -15.75 12.88 3.43
CA VAL A 26 -15.37 14.31 3.48
C VAL A 26 -14.35 14.64 2.40
N PHE A 27 -13.31 13.83 2.24
CA PHE A 27 -12.30 14.04 1.19
C PHE A 27 -12.87 13.88 -0.22
N VAL A 28 -13.87 13.03 -0.43
CA VAL A 28 -14.57 12.91 -1.72
C VAL A 28 -15.31 14.21 -2.07
N VAL A 29 -16.01 14.81 -1.11
CA VAL A 29 -16.71 16.09 -1.33
C VAL A 29 -15.72 17.22 -1.63
N ILE A 30 -14.62 17.30 -0.87
CA ILE A 30 -13.56 18.28 -1.10
C ILE A 30 -12.94 18.08 -2.48
N GLY A 31 -12.61 16.84 -2.85
CA GLY A 31 -12.03 16.51 -4.14
C GLY A 31 -12.95 16.82 -5.32
N ALA A 32 -14.26 16.65 -5.15
CA ALA A 32 -15.25 17.02 -6.16
C ALA A 32 -15.37 18.54 -6.35
N SER A 33 -15.05 19.33 -5.33
CA SER A 33 -15.04 20.81 -5.40
C SER A 33 -13.71 21.41 -5.86
N ALA A 34 -12.64 20.61 -5.87
CA ALA A 34 -11.30 21.05 -6.26
C ALA A 34 -11.12 21.08 -7.78
N SER A 35 -10.17 21.89 -8.26
CA SER A 35 -9.83 21.91 -9.69
C SER A 35 -9.12 20.62 -10.10
N MET A 36 -9.34 20.19 -11.35
CA MET A 36 -8.74 18.96 -11.89
C MET A 36 -7.21 18.95 -11.80
N GLY A 37 -6.56 20.10 -12.01
CA GLY A 37 -5.10 20.24 -11.86
C GLY A 37 -4.61 20.02 -10.42
N ALA A 38 -5.34 20.54 -9.43
CA ALA A 38 -4.99 20.31 -8.02
C ALA A 38 -5.16 18.84 -7.62
N VAL A 39 -6.19 18.17 -8.13
CA VAL A 39 -6.44 16.75 -7.88
C VAL A 39 -5.32 15.88 -8.47
N PHE A 40 -4.84 16.20 -9.68
CA PHE A 40 -3.73 15.48 -10.29
C PHE A 40 -2.41 15.67 -9.53
N ALA A 41 -2.06 16.92 -9.21
CA ALA A 41 -0.83 17.20 -8.46
C ALA A 41 -0.82 16.50 -7.07
N PHE A 42 -1.96 16.47 -6.39
CA PHE A 42 -2.11 15.75 -5.12
C PHE A 42 -1.98 14.23 -5.31
N SER A 43 -2.59 13.68 -6.36
CA SER A 43 -2.53 12.24 -6.66
C SER A 43 -1.09 11.79 -6.95
N ASP A 44 -0.33 12.57 -7.73
CA ASP A 44 1.08 12.29 -8.02
C ASP A 44 1.92 12.31 -6.73
N ALA A 45 1.73 13.31 -5.87
CA ALA A 45 2.42 13.40 -4.59
C ALA A 45 2.13 12.19 -3.68
N MET A 46 0.88 11.71 -3.64
CA MET A 46 0.50 10.52 -2.89
C MET A 46 1.16 9.25 -3.44
N ILE A 47 1.20 9.08 -4.77
CA ILE A 47 1.85 7.92 -5.40
C ILE A 47 3.34 7.92 -5.08
N LEU A 48 4.02 9.06 -5.18
CA LEU A 48 5.43 9.17 -4.83
C LEU A 48 5.68 8.81 -3.36
N ALA A 49 4.84 9.28 -2.44
CA ALA A 49 4.93 8.96 -1.02
C ALA A 49 4.75 7.46 -0.72
N LEU A 50 3.94 6.74 -1.52
CA LEU A 50 3.75 5.30 -1.39
C LEU A 50 4.90 4.51 -2.02
N VAL A 51 5.36 4.91 -3.21
CA VAL A 51 6.37 4.16 -3.98
C VAL A 51 7.74 4.27 -3.33
N PHE A 52 8.13 5.45 -2.86
CA PHE A 52 9.47 5.70 -2.33
C PHE A 52 9.91 4.76 -1.19
N PRO A 53 9.16 4.62 -0.08
CA PRO A 53 9.52 3.69 0.99
C PRO A 53 9.47 2.23 0.54
N ASN A 54 8.54 1.86 -0.35
CA ASN A 54 8.45 0.50 -0.90
C ASN A 54 9.68 0.15 -1.73
N MET A 55 10.17 1.06 -2.57
CA MET A 55 11.38 0.86 -3.37
C MET A 55 12.61 0.65 -2.49
N ILE A 56 12.75 1.45 -1.42
CA ILE A 56 13.82 1.26 -0.43
C ILE A 56 13.71 -0.13 0.21
N GLY A 57 12.52 -0.51 0.67
CA GLY A 57 12.29 -1.83 1.26
C GLY A 57 12.64 -2.98 0.32
N LEU A 58 12.28 -2.88 -0.97
CA LEU A 58 12.63 -3.88 -1.97
C LEU A 58 14.14 -3.98 -2.21
N MET A 59 14.86 -2.86 -2.25
CA MET A 59 16.32 -2.88 -2.39
C MET A 59 16.99 -3.60 -1.21
N LEU A 60 16.47 -3.39 0.01
CA LEU A 60 16.96 -4.08 1.21
C LEU A 60 16.58 -5.57 1.24
N LEU A 61 15.38 -5.92 0.77
CA LEU A 61 14.86 -7.29 0.77
C LEU A 61 15.36 -8.13 -0.41
N PHE A 62 15.88 -7.50 -1.47
CA PHE A 62 16.36 -8.17 -2.68
C PHE A 62 17.25 -9.41 -2.44
N PRO A 63 18.32 -9.36 -1.59
CA PRO A 63 19.16 -10.54 -1.35
C PRO A 63 18.37 -11.69 -0.72
N LYS A 64 17.43 -11.38 0.19
CA LYS A 64 16.61 -12.39 0.86
C LYS A 64 15.60 -13.02 -0.10
N VAL A 65 14.95 -12.21 -0.93
CA VAL A 65 14.02 -12.70 -1.97
C VAL A 65 14.73 -13.63 -2.95
N ARG A 66 15.96 -13.30 -3.35
CA ARG A 66 16.77 -14.16 -4.22
C ARG A 66 17.05 -15.53 -3.59
N GLU A 67 17.41 -15.56 -2.31
CA GLU A 67 17.67 -16.80 -1.56
C GLU A 67 16.40 -17.67 -1.51
N GLU A 68 15.27 -17.10 -1.09
CA GLU A 68 14.01 -17.83 -0.97
C GLU A 68 13.48 -18.29 -2.33
N MET A 69 13.67 -17.51 -3.40
CA MET A 69 13.31 -17.92 -4.76
C MET A 69 14.13 -19.13 -5.22
N SER A 70 15.43 -19.19 -4.91
CA SER A 70 16.27 -20.34 -5.23
C SER A 70 15.81 -21.60 -4.49
N LYS A 71 15.51 -21.49 -3.19
CA LYS A 71 14.97 -22.60 -2.39
C LYS A 71 13.65 -23.12 -2.95
N TYR A 72 12.74 -22.22 -3.29
CA TYR A 72 11.43 -22.57 -3.86
C TYR A 72 11.57 -23.32 -5.19
N LEU A 73 12.42 -22.85 -6.09
CA LEU A 73 12.68 -23.51 -7.38
C LEU A 73 13.32 -24.90 -7.21
N GLN A 74 14.22 -25.06 -6.25
CA GLN A 74 14.81 -26.37 -5.93
C GLN A 74 13.76 -27.34 -5.37
N ALA A 75 12.89 -26.88 -4.48
CA ALA A 75 11.82 -27.69 -3.91
C ALA A 75 10.87 -28.21 -5.02
N ILE A 76 10.41 -27.35 -5.93
CA ILE A 76 9.56 -27.77 -7.04
C ILE A 76 10.27 -28.80 -7.94
N LYS A 77 11.54 -28.55 -8.28
CA LYS A 77 12.30 -29.46 -9.15
C LYS A 77 12.46 -30.85 -8.54
N ASN A 78 12.54 -30.95 -7.21
CA ASN A 78 12.64 -32.22 -6.50
C ASN A 78 11.28 -32.93 -6.36
N THR A 79 10.17 -32.18 -6.27
CA THR A 79 8.81 -32.75 -6.17
C THR A 79 8.29 -33.30 -7.51
N VAL A 80 8.80 -32.80 -8.65
CA VAL A 80 8.40 -33.24 -10.00
C VAL A 80 9.25 -34.43 -10.50
N LYS A 81 10.23 -34.90 -9.72
CA LYS A 81 10.97 -36.15 -9.95
C LYS A 81 10.36 -37.28 -9.14
#